data_AF-A0A7I8VB95-F1
#
_entry.id   AF-A0A7I8VB95-F1
#
_cell.length_a   1.000
_cell.length_b   1.000
_cell.length_c   1.000
_cell.angle_alpha   90.00
_cell.angle_beta   90.00
_cell.angle_gamma   90.00
#
_symmetry.space_group_name_H-M   'P 1'
#
loop_
_entity.id
_entity.type
_entity.pdbx_description
1 polymer ?
#
loop_
_entity_poly.entity_id
_entity_poly.type
_entity_poly.pdbx_seq_one_letter_code
_entity_poly.pdbx_strand_id
1 'polypeptide(L)'
;MGDEKVMSNFQVQNVIKLLLNHKKGEDKDEKWPEKAIKSLVKKLRGLSGNEGIDLLLNAISQKDANTNCIKIPRSLDGRMQVSTRKGMPHVMYCRLWRWPDLTSHNELKSMDHCIFAFHLKRDQVCVNPYHYQRIKTEEVTNTDTLKRGRLKIAKAFLLSFCIARDRLAKIVDV
;
A
#
# COMPACT_ATOMS: atom_id res chain seq x y z
N MET A 1 21.12 -7.07 -24.28
CA MET A 1 20.08 -8.06 -23.91
C MET A 1 20.56 -8.71 -22.64
N GLY A 2 20.07 -8.26 -21.48
CA GLY A 2 20.41 -8.87 -20.21
C GLY A 2 19.44 -10.01 -19.96
N ASP A 3 19.95 -11.22 -19.76
CA ASP A 3 19.16 -12.35 -19.30
C ASP A 3 18.58 -11.99 -17.94
N GLU A 4 17.30 -11.62 -17.89
CA GLU A 4 16.57 -11.49 -16.64
C GLU A 4 16.55 -12.88 -16.02
N LYS A 5 17.47 -13.12 -15.08
CA LYS A 5 17.65 -14.43 -14.43
C LYS A 5 16.36 -14.78 -13.70
N VAL A 6 15.52 -15.55 -14.38
CA VAL A 6 14.25 -16.02 -13.86
C VAL A 6 14.51 -16.85 -12.62
N MET A 7 14.02 -16.41 -11.45
CA MET A 7 14.16 -17.21 -10.23
C MET A 7 13.53 -18.59 -10.40
N SER A 8 14.29 -19.61 -10.02
CA SER A 8 13.87 -21.01 -10.13
C SER A 8 12.68 -21.29 -9.21
N ASN A 9 11.90 -22.33 -9.54
CA ASN A 9 10.81 -22.76 -8.67
C ASN A 9 11.29 -23.09 -7.25
N PHE A 10 12.49 -23.64 -7.09
CA PHE A 10 13.09 -23.94 -5.79
C PHE A 10 13.33 -22.67 -4.97
N GLN A 11 13.90 -21.62 -5.59
CA GLN A 11 14.10 -20.33 -4.93
C GLN A 11 12.77 -19.70 -4.50
N VAL A 12 11.74 -19.77 -5.35
CA VAL A 12 10.41 -19.27 -5.02
C VAL A 12 9.82 -20.00 -3.79
N GLN A 13 9.99 -21.33 -3.68
CA GLN A 13 9.54 -22.07 -2.48
C GLN A 13 10.28 -21.63 -1.22
N ASN A 14 11.59 -21.40 -1.30
CA ASN A 14 12.37 -20.91 -0.15
C ASN A 14 11.90 -19.53 0.30
N VAL A 15 11.64 -18.61 -0.64
CA VAL A 15 11.07 -17.29 -0.35
C VAL A 15 9.73 -17.40 0.36
N ILE A 16 8.83 -18.26 -0.13
CA ILE A 16 7.51 -18.48 0.50
C ILE A 16 7.69 -19.00 1.93
N LYS A 17 8.57 -19.98 2.15
CA LYS A 17 8.85 -20.53 3.48
C LYS A 17 9.39 -19.47 4.43
N LEU A 18 10.32 -18.63 3.98
CA LEU A 18 10.85 -17.51 4.77
C LEU A 18 9.73 -16.53 5.16
N LEU A 19 8.90 -16.12 4.20
CA LEU A 19 7.79 -15.20 4.45
C LEU A 19 6.71 -15.78 5.38
N LEU A 20 6.48 -17.10 5.31
CA LEU A 20 5.56 -17.80 6.20
C LEU A 20 6.04 -17.81 7.65
N ASN A 21 7.36 -17.89 7.90
CA ASN A 21 7.92 -17.84 9.25
C ASN A 21 7.67 -16.50 9.96
N HIS A 22 7.37 -15.43 9.20
CA HIS A 22 7.05 -14.11 9.74
C HIS A 22 5.55 -13.91 10.01
N LYS A 23 4.68 -14.85 9.62
CA LYS A 23 3.23 -14.72 9.79
C LYS A 23 2.85 -14.54 11.27
N LYS A 24 1.76 -13.84 11.52
CA LYS A 24 1.22 -13.61 12.85
C LYS A 24 -0.09 -14.36 13.03
N GLY A 25 -0.21 -15.02 14.18
CA GLY A 25 -1.37 -15.82 14.52
C GLY A 25 -1.59 -17.03 13.61
N GLU A 26 -2.75 -17.63 13.81
CA GLU A 26 -3.27 -18.72 13.00
C GLU A 26 -4.46 -18.23 12.19
N ASP A 27 -4.60 -18.79 10.98
CA ASP A 27 -5.76 -18.53 10.13
C ASP A 27 -6.67 -19.76 10.20
N LYS A 28 -8.00 -19.54 10.14
CA LYS A 28 -8.99 -20.63 10.10
C LYS A 28 -8.74 -21.61 8.95
N ASP A 29 -8.17 -21.15 7.84
CA ASP A 29 -7.66 -22.01 6.76
C ASP A 29 -6.13 -22.00 6.82
N GLU A 30 -5.54 -23.08 7.34
CA GLU A 30 -4.11 -23.25 7.53
C GLU A 30 -3.30 -23.08 6.24
N LYS A 31 -3.90 -23.42 5.08
CA LYS A 31 -3.24 -23.32 3.76
C LYS A 31 -3.39 -21.92 3.15
N TRP A 32 -4.26 -21.07 3.69
CA TRP A 32 -4.54 -19.77 3.12
C TRP A 32 -3.35 -18.80 3.15
N PRO A 33 -2.56 -18.68 4.24
CA PRO A 33 -1.35 -17.86 4.28
C PRO A 33 -0.38 -18.16 3.12
N GLU A 34 -0.15 -19.45 2.85
CA GLU A 34 0.75 -19.88 1.78
C GLU A 34 0.21 -19.47 0.40
N LYS A 35 -1.11 -19.66 0.16
CA LYS A 35 -1.77 -19.22 -1.08
C LYS A 35 -1.68 -17.69 -1.26
N ALA A 36 -1.83 -16.93 -0.18
CA ALA A 36 -1.75 -15.47 -0.20
C ALA A 36 -0.35 -14.96 -0.55
N ILE A 37 0.69 -15.57 0.03
CA ILE A 37 2.10 -15.26 -0.26
C ILE A 37 2.44 -15.68 -1.68
N LYS A 38 2.06 -16.89 -2.11
CA LYS A 38 2.23 -17.37 -3.50
C LYS A 38 1.61 -16.40 -4.51
N SER A 39 0.40 -15.91 -4.24
CA SER A 39 -0.25 -14.92 -5.11
C SER A 39 0.50 -13.59 -5.13
N LEU A 40 1.06 -13.14 -4.00
CA LEU A 40 1.82 -11.90 -3.95
C LEU A 40 3.12 -12.00 -4.74
N VAL A 41 3.90 -13.06 -4.50
CA VAL A 41 5.18 -13.33 -5.17
C VAL A 41 4.98 -13.42 -6.68
N LYS A 42 3.92 -14.10 -7.14
CA LYS A 42 3.58 -14.17 -8.56
C LYS A 42 3.28 -12.79 -9.16
N LYS A 43 2.53 -11.93 -8.44
CA LYS A 43 2.22 -10.56 -8.89
C LYS A 43 3.44 -9.68 -8.94
N LEU A 44 4.31 -9.74 -7.92
CA LEU A 44 5.54 -8.94 -7.86
C LEU A 44 6.51 -9.34 -8.98
N ARG A 45 6.68 -10.64 -9.22
CA ARG A 45 7.49 -11.14 -10.32
C ARG A 45 7.00 -10.66 -11.69
N GLY A 46 5.69 -10.58 -11.89
CA GLY A 46 5.10 -10.08 -13.15
C GLY A 46 5.24 -8.56 -13.37
N LEU A 47 5.53 -7.78 -12.32
CA LEU A 47 5.61 -6.32 -12.40
C LEU A 47 7.02 -5.76 -12.30
N SER A 48 7.83 -6.32 -11.41
CA SER A 48 9.14 -5.78 -11.03
C SER A 48 10.19 -6.88 -10.94
N GLY A 49 9.92 -8.04 -11.56
CA GLY A 49 10.84 -9.18 -11.56
C GLY A 49 11.25 -9.60 -10.15
N ASN A 50 12.53 -9.92 -10.00
CA ASN A 50 13.10 -10.34 -8.71
C ASN A 50 13.25 -9.18 -7.72
N GLU A 51 13.44 -7.95 -8.21
CA GLU A 51 13.60 -6.76 -7.36
C GLU A 51 12.36 -6.56 -6.47
N GLY A 52 11.16 -6.74 -7.01
CA GLY A 52 9.92 -6.63 -6.23
C GLY A 52 9.87 -7.63 -5.06
N ILE A 53 10.47 -8.81 -5.22
CA ILE A 53 10.52 -9.85 -4.20
C ILE A 53 11.59 -9.53 -3.15
N ASP A 54 12.74 -8.99 -3.57
CA ASP A 54 13.78 -8.54 -2.65
C ASP A 54 13.29 -7.37 -1.77
N LEU A 55 12.54 -6.43 -2.34
CA LEU A 55 11.88 -5.36 -1.58
C LEU A 55 10.90 -5.90 -0.54
N LEU A 56 10.14 -6.94 -0.90
CA LEU A 56 9.23 -7.62 0.03
C LEU A 56 10.00 -8.30 1.17
N LEU A 57 11.04 -9.07 0.85
CA LEU A 57 11.86 -9.75 1.84
C LEU A 57 12.53 -8.75 2.79
N ASN A 58 13.09 -7.67 2.25
CA ASN A 58 13.69 -6.60 3.03
C ASN A 58 12.68 -5.96 3.99
N ALA A 59 11.49 -5.57 3.51
CA ALA A 59 10.46 -4.97 4.35
C ALA A 59 10.01 -5.89 5.51
N ILE A 60 9.79 -7.17 5.23
CA ILE A 60 9.34 -8.16 6.23
C ILE A 60 10.43 -8.52 7.24
N SER A 61 11.70 -8.45 6.82
CA SER A 61 12.87 -8.74 7.67
C SER A 61 13.23 -7.56 8.58
N GLN A 62 13.35 -6.36 8.00
CA GLN A 62 13.72 -5.14 8.72
C GLN A 62 12.60 -4.61 9.60
N LYS A 63 11.33 -4.83 9.20
CA LYS A 63 10.15 -4.31 9.90
C LYS A 63 10.14 -2.78 10.03
N ASP A 64 10.79 -2.11 9.08
CA ASP A 64 10.97 -0.67 9.05
C ASP A 64 10.00 0.00 8.06
N ALA A 65 9.38 1.09 8.52
CA ALA A 65 8.51 1.93 7.72
C ALA A 65 9.25 2.66 6.58
N ASN A 66 10.56 2.89 6.71
CA ASN A 66 11.37 3.57 5.69
C ASN A 66 11.70 2.70 4.47
N THR A 67 11.35 1.41 4.51
CA THR A 67 11.51 0.51 3.35
C THR A 67 10.65 0.95 2.16
N ASN A 68 10.96 0.47 0.97
CA ASN A 68 10.24 0.87 -0.25
C ASN A 68 8.78 0.37 -0.29
N CYS A 69 7.97 1.00 -1.14
CA CYS A 69 6.61 0.54 -1.40
C CYS A 69 6.64 -0.83 -2.11
N ILE A 70 5.83 -1.77 -1.64
CA ILE A 70 5.60 -3.06 -2.31
C ILE A 70 4.28 -2.93 -3.06
N LYS A 71 4.33 -2.86 -4.39
CA LYS A 71 3.20 -2.42 -5.22
C LYS A 71 2.57 -3.60 -5.97
N ILE A 72 1.24 -3.62 -6.03
CA ILE A 72 0.48 -4.53 -6.90
C ILE A 72 -0.56 -3.74 -7.71
N PRO A 73 -1.06 -4.27 -8.85
CA PRO A 73 -2.10 -3.60 -9.62
C PRO A 73 -3.38 -3.50 -8.80
N ARG A 74 -4.08 -2.38 -8.93
CA ARG A 74 -5.39 -2.15 -8.29
C ARG A 74 -6.51 -2.69 -9.19
N SER A 75 -7.37 -3.53 -8.63
CA SER A 75 -8.65 -3.89 -9.25
C SER A 75 -9.62 -2.71 -9.26
N LEU A 76 -10.59 -2.69 -10.18
CA LEU A 76 -11.60 -1.63 -10.29
C LEU A 76 -12.34 -1.34 -8.97
N ASP A 77 -12.68 -2.39 -8.22
CA ASP A 77 -13.37 -2.28 -6.92
C ASP A 77 -12.40 -2.21 -5.72
N GLY A 78 -11.10 -2.14 -5.97
CA GLY A 78 -10.05 -2.11 -4.96
C GLY A 78 -9.82 -3.43 -4.20
N ARG A 79 -10.55 -4.50 -4.53
CA ARG A 79 -10.47 -5.78 -3.83
C ARG A 79 -9.59 -6.76 -4.58
N MET A 80 -8.91 -7.61 -3.81
CA MET A 80 -8.10 -8.72 -4.30
C MET A 80 -8.75 -10.04 -3.87
N GLN A 81 -8.75 -11.02 -4.77
CA GLN A 81 -9.16 -12.39 -4.47
C GLN A 81 -7.93 -13.27 -4.31
N VAL A 82 -7.94 -14.10 -3.27
CA VAL A 82 -6.97 -15.18 -3.02
C VAL A 82 -7.76 -16.42 -2.65
N SER A 83 -7.69 -17.45 -3.50
CA SER A 83 -8.55 -18.65 -3.38
C SER A 83 -10.03 -18.25 -3.37
N THR A 84 -10.76 -18.61 -2.32
CA THR A 84 -12.19 -18.32 -2.13
C THR A 84 -12.44 -17.01 -1.38
N ARG A 85 -11.40 -16.32 -0.90
CA ARG A 85 -11.53 -15.11 -0.08
C ARG A 85 -11.27 -13.84 -0.89
N LYS A 86 -12.17 -12.86 -0.77
CA LYS A 86 -12.06 -11.54 -1.38
C LYS A 86 -11.93 -10.48 -0.29
N GLY A 87 -10.96 -9.58 -0.42
CA GLY A 87 -10.70 -8.56 0.59
C GLY A 87 -9.81 -7.42 0.07
N MET A 88 -9.57 -6.42 0.90
CA MET A 88 -8.65 -5.33 0.55
C MET A 88 -7.20 -5.82 0.68
N PRO A 89 -6.35 -5.61 -0.34
CA PRO A 89 -5.02 -6.24 -0.37
C PRO A 89 -4.12 -5.78 0.78
N HIS A 90 -4.09 -4.48 1.08
CA HIS A 90 -3.31 -3.95 2.20
C HIS A 90 -3.76 -4.53 3.56
N VAL A 91 -5.08 -4.68 3.80
CA VAL A 91 -5.61 -5.31 5.01
C VAL A 91 -5.18 -6.78 5.11
N MET A 92 -5.26 -7.53 4.02
CA MET A 92 -4.89 -8.96 3.99
C MET A 92 -3.43 -9.16 4.40
N TYR A 93 -2.52 -8.36 3.86
CA TYR A 93 -1.09 -8.49 4.15
C TYR A 93 -0.67 -7.86 5.49
N CYS A 94 -1.32 -6.76 5.92
CA CYS A 94 -1.16 -6.24 7.28
C CYS A 94 -1.64 -7.25 8.34
N ARG A 95 -2.77 -7.93 8.09
CA ARG A 95 -3.27 -8.99 8.98
C ARG A 95 -2.28 -10.14 9.07
N LEU A 96 -1.77 -10.58 7.91
CA LEU A 96 -0.86 -11.72 7.82
C LEU A 96 0.44 -11.51 8.60
N TRP A 97 1.06 -10.33 8.54
CA TRP A 97 2.42 -10.10 9.08
C TRP A 97 2.49 -9.22 10.33
N ARG A 98 1.40 -8.54 10.72
CA ARG A 98 1.42 -7.62 11.86
C ARG A 98 0.30 -7.86 12.86
N TRP A 99 -0.95 -7.77 12.42
CA TRP A 99 -2.11 -7.72 13.31
C TRP A 99 -3.14 -8.79 12.96
N PRO A 100 -3.05 -10.01 13.53
CA PRO A 100 -3.93 -11.12 13.15
C PRO A 100 -5.41 -10.85 13.45
N ASP A 101 -5.68 -9.98 14.41
CA ASP A 101 -7.00 -9.54 14.84
C ASP A 101 -7.55 -8.35 14.02
N LEU A 102 -6.79 -7.81 13.06
CA LEU A 102 -7.22 -6.70 12.22
C LEU A 102 -8.47 -7.10 11.42
N THR A 103 -9.58 -6.38 11.59
CA THR A 103 -10.85 -6.76 10.95
C THR A 103 -11.14 -5.94 9.70
N SER A 104 -10.89 -4.63 9.74
CA SER A 104 -11.32 -3.68 8.72
C SER A 104 -10.20 -2.74 8.27
N HIS A 105 -10.34 -2.21 7.06
CA HIS A 105 -9.46 -1.16 6.52
C HIS A 105 -9.53 0.16 7.31
N ASN A 106 -10.64 0.42 8.01
CA ASN A 106 -10.79 1.63 8.83
C ASN A 106 -9.85 1.67 10.05
N GLU A 107 -9.30 0.52 10.44
CA GLU A 107 -8.31 0.42 11.52
C GLU A 107 -6.89 0.74 11.03
N LEU A 108 -6.69 1.05 9.74
CA LEU A 108 -5.38 1.34 9.17
C LEU A 108 -5.29 2.77 8.63
N LYS A 109 -4.23 3.48 9.02
CA LYS A 109 -3.79 4.73 8.41
C LYS A 109 -2.47 4.49 7.68
N SER A 110 -2.33 4.97 6.46
CA SER A 110 -1.04 4.90 5.77
C SER A 110 -0.06 5.95 6.29
N MET A 111 1.24 5.64 6.23
CA MET A 111 2.32 6.59 6.51
C MET A 111 2.31 7.74 5.49
N ASP A 112 2.73 8.94 5.90
CA ASP A 112 2.70 10.15 5.06
C ASP A 112 3.61 10.01 3.81
N HIS A 113 4.70 9.24 3.88
CA HIS A 113 5.61 8.99 2.75
C HIS A 113 5.17 7.87 1.80
N CYS A 114 4.06 7.17 2.09
CA CYS A 114 3.57 6.09 1.24
C CYS A 114 2.83 6.63 0.00
N ILE A 115 3.57 6.84 -1.09
CA ILE A 115 3.02 7.42 -2.33
C ILE A 115 2.03 6.52 -3.07
N PHE A 116 1.97 5.22 -2.74
CA PHE A 116 1.02 4.24 -3.30
C PHE A 116 -0.02 3.77 -2.26
N ALA A 117 -0.25 4.54 -1.20
CA ALA A 117 -1.23 4.21 -0.16
C ALA A 117 -2.63 3.90 -0.74
N PHE A 118 -3.36 2.99 -0.08
CA PHE A 118 -4.66 2.54 -0.57
C PHE A 118 -5.68 3.68 -0.81
N HIS A 119 -5.71 4.70 0.04
CA HIS A 119 -6.66 5.81 -0.06
C HIS A 119 -6.39 6.76 -1.24
N LEU A 120 -5.16 6.74 -1.82
CA LEU A 120 -4.77 7.59 -2.94
C LEU A 120 -5.37 7.15 -4.29
N LYS A 121 -6.02 5.98 -4.34
CA LYS A 121 -6.75 5.46 -5.53
C LYS A 121 -5.93 5.47 -6.84
N ARG A 122 -4.61 5.27 -6.74
CA ARG A 122 -3.73 5.07 -7.90
C ARG A 122 -4.00 3.73 -8.59
N ASP A 123 -3.49 3.60 -9.80
CA ASP A 123 -3.41 2.37 -10.62
C ASP A 123 -2.72 1.20 -9.89
N GLN A 124 -1.77 1.52 -9.01
CA GLN A 124 -1.12 0.57 -8.12
C GLN A 124 -1.46 0.84 -6.65
N VAL A 125 -1.35 -0.20 -5.83
CA VAL A 125 -1.57 -0.13 -4.37
C VAL A 125 -0.37 -0.71 -3.62
N CYS A 126 0.10 0.00 -2.61
CA CYS A 126 1.11 -0.47 -1.68
C CYS A 126 0.51 -1.48 -0.69
N VAL A 127 1.17 -2.62 -0.56
CA VAL A 127 0.83 -3.70 0.38
C VAL A 127 1.92 -3.95 1.41
N ASN A 128 2.93 -3.07 1.50
CA ASN A 128 3.94 -3.13 2.55
C ASN A 128 3.26 -2.94 3.92
N PRO A 129 3.26 -3.95 4.81
CA PRO A 129 2.58 -3.84 6.10
C PRO A 129 3.11 -2.70 6.98
N TYR A 130 4.37 -2.31 6.80
CA TYR A 130 5.05 -1.27 7.58
C TYR A 130 4.79 0.15 7.05
N HIS A 131 4.08 0.26 5.92
CA HIS A 131 3.56 1.54 5.41
C HIS A 131 2.17 1.89 5.95
N TYR A 132 1.67 1.10 6.90
CA TYR A 132 0.41 1.35 7.58
C TYR A 132 0.64 1.34 9.09
N GLN A 133 -0.10 2.17 9.80
CA GLN A 133 -0.20 2.21 11.25
C GLN A 133 -1.62 1.81 11.63
N ARG A 134 -1.74 1.01 12.70
CA ARG A 134 -3.05 0.70 13.28
C ARG A 134 -3.54 1.89 14.09
N ILE A 135 -4.79 2.27 13.90
CA ILE A 135 -5.46 3.36 14.61
C ILE A 135 -6.72 2.83 15.29
N LYS A 136 -7.14 3.50 16.36
CA LYS A 136 -8.49 3.29 16.92
C LYS A 136 -9.48 4.13 16.12
N THR A 137 -10.68 3.59 15.87
CA THR A 137 -11.74 4.25 15.09
C THR A 137 -12.09 5.65 15.62
N GLU A 138 -11.83 5.92 16.90
CA GLU A 138 -12.09 7.22 17.56
C GLU A 138 -11.09 8.34 17.18
N GLU A 139 -9.91 8.02 16.65
CA GLU A 139 -8.85 9.01 16.37
C GLU A 139 -8.95 9.66 14.97
N VAL A 140 -9.83 9.14 14.10
CA VAL A 140 -9.95 9.59 12.70
C VAL A 140 -10.63 10.96 12.59
N THR A 141 -11.43 11.37 13.57
CA THR A 141 -12.25 12.59 13.51
C THR A 141 -11.47 13.88 13.75
N ASN A 142 -10.41 13.87 14.57
CA ASN A 142 -9.73 15.10 15.00
C ASN A 142 -8.56 15.55 14.09
N THR A 143 -7.83 14.63 13.47
CA THR A 143 -6.64 14.99 12.67
C THR A 143 -6.95 15.20 11.18
N ASP A 144 -7.96 14.50 10.66
CA ASP A 144 -8.32 14.52 9.24
C ASP A 144 -9.15 15.77 8.87
N THR A 145 -9.92 16.30 9.84
CA THR A 145 -10.62 17.59 9.72
C THR A 145 -9.64 18.76 9.69
N LEU A 146 -8.58 18.77 10.51
CA LEU A 146 -7.58 19.83 10.51
C LEU A 146 -6.73 19.84 9.23
N LYS A 147 -6.30 18.66 8.74
CA LYS A 147 -5.55 18.55 7.47
C LYS A 147 -6.43 18.90 6.25
N ARG A 148 -7.69 18.44 6.19
CA ARG A 148 -8.63 18.83 5.10
C ARG A 148 -8.99 20.33 5.17
N GLY A 149 -9.15 20.90 6.36
CA GLY A 149 -9.39 22.32 6.57
C GLY A 149 -8.22 23.18 6.07
N ARG A 150 -6.99 22.80 6.43
CA ARG A 150 -5.76 23.49 5.98
C ARG A 150 -5.55 23.43 4.46
N LEU A 151 -5.88 22.30 3.82
CA LEU A 151 -5.81 22.16 2.36
C LEU A 151 -6.90 22.98 1.63
N LYS A 152 -8.10 23.11 2.20
CA LYS A 152 -9.15 24.00 1.66
C LYS A 152 -8.73 25.47 1.74
N ILE A 153 -8.12 25.90 2.85
CA ILE A 153 -7.62 27.27 3.01
C ILE A 153 -6.50 27.55 1.99
N ALA A 154 -5.51 26.66 1.88
CA ALA A 154 -4.43 26.82 0.90
C ALA A 154 -4.94 26.88 -0.55
N LYS A 155 -5.96 26.08 -0.89
CA LYS A 155 -6.60 26.10 -2.22
C LYS A 155 -7.40 27.38 -2.48
N ALA A 156 -8.04 27.95 -1.45
CA ALA A 156 -8.73 29.24 -1.55
C ALA A 156 -7.75 30.40 -1.76
N PHE A 157 -6.60 30.42 -1.06
CA PHE A 157 -5.57 31.43 -1.26
C PHE A 157 -4.93 31.36 -2.66
N LEU A 158 -4.65 30.16 -3.17
CA LEU A 158 -4.12 29.98 -4.53
C LEU A 158 -5.13 30.38 -5.61
N LEU A 159 -6.41 30.09 -5.42
CA LEU A 159 -7.45 30.51 -6.35
C LEU A 159 -7.63 32.03 -6.38
N SER A 160 -7.58 32.69 -5.22
CA SER A 160 -7.62 34.15 -5.14
C SER A 160 -6.40 34.82 -5.79
N PHE A 161 -5.21 34.22 -5.68
CA PHE A 161 -4.02 34.69 -6.39
C PHE A 161 -4.09 34.50 -7.90
N CYS A 162 -4.61 33.36 -8.38
CA CYS A 162 -4.82 33.15 -9.82
C CYS A 162 -5.84 34.15 -10.39
N ILE A 163 -6.96 34.37 -9.70
CA ILE A 163 -7.99 35.34 -10.11
C ILE A 163 -7.44 36.79 -10.08
N ALA A 164 -6.58 37.13 -9.11
CA ALA A 164 -5.92 38.44 -9.06
C ALA A 164 -4.91 38.64 -10.20
N ARG A 165 -4.20 37.58 -10.61
CA ARG A 165 -3.24 37.63 -11.73
C ARG A 165 -3.93 37.83 -13.07
N ASP A 166 -5.11 37.23 -13.26
CA ASP A 166 -5.90 37.39 -14.49
C ASP A 166 -6.59 38.76 -14.61
N ARG A 167 -6.79 39.48 -13.49
CA ARG A 167 -7.29 40.87 -13.50
C ARG A 167 -6.21 41.91 -13.77
N LEU A 168 -4.96 41.67 -13.39
CA LEU A 168 -3.85 42.57 -13.70
C LEU A 168 -3.38 42.47 -15.15
N ALA A 169 -3.53 41.29 -15.79
CA ALA A 169 -3.20 41.10 -17.20
C ALA A 169 -4.14 41.82 -18.20
N LYS A 170 -5.24 42.42 -17.74
CA LYS A 170 -6.18 43.19 -18.57
C LYS A 170 -6.07 44.71 -18.44
N ILE A 171 -5.09 45.21 -17.68
CA ILE A 171 -4.90 46.65 -17.43
C ILE A 171 -3.68 47.21 -18.19
N VAL A 172 -2.90 46.37 -18.88
CA VAL A 172 -1.65 46.78 -19.57
C VAL A 172 -1.74 46.81 -21.10
N ASP A 173 -2.93 46.65 -21.68
CA ASP A 173 -3.18 46.81 -23.13
C ASP A 173 -4.03 48.07 -23.42
N VAL A 174 -3.49 49.25 -23.10
CA VAL A 174 -3.90 50.55 -23.65
C VAL A 174 -2.66 51.35 -24.01
#